data_AF-A0A0P0ELQ3-F1
#
_entry.id   AF-A0A0P0ELQ3-F1
#
_cell.length_a   1.000
_cell.length_b   1.000
_cell.length_c   1.000
_cell.angle_alpha   90.00
_cell.angle_beta   90.00
_cell.angle_gamma   90.00
#
_symmetry.space_group_name_H-M   'P 1'
#
loop_
_entity.id
_entity.type
_entity.pdbx_description
1 polymer ?
#
loop_
_entity_poly.entity_id
_entity_poly.type
_entity_poly.pdbx_seq_one_letter_code
_entity_poly.pdbx_strand_id
1 'polypeptide(L)'
;MFGISPLGWAHTLGSLPAIPVAFYMFARHGRIVPRSKAGAVYLVSMLIGASTVFLVAHQPVSYVIGAVTILLLFAGYGVKGILGVGRSAEYIEIVCLSASAFLLMVPTVSEILRRFPDGHPLVTDLKSPLLLGAQGSLAVILVVGLTAQLLHLAKQCRSAAK
;
A
#
# COMPACT_ATOMS: atom_id res chain seq x y z
N MET A 1 2.47 30.10 9.17
CA MET A 1 1.86 29.26 8.12
C MET A 1 2.86 28.14 7.86
N PHE A 2 2.48 26.88 8.09
CA PHE A 2 3.38 25.73 8.10
C PHE A 2 4.30 25.77 6.87
N GLY A 3 5.64 25.78 7.06
CA GLY A 3 6.66 25.93 6.01
C GLY A 3 6.75 24.73 5.05
N ILE A 4 5.61 24.17 4.67
CA ILE A 4 5.44 23.04 3.78
C ILE A 4 5.19 23.61 2.39
N SER A 5 6.05 23.27 1.43
CA SER A 5 5.84 23.59 0.01
C SER A 5 4.44 23.15 -0.43
N PRO A 6 3.77 23.88 -1.36
CA PRO A 6 2.51 23.45 -1.97
C PRO A 6 2.55 21.98 -2.47
N LEU A 7 3.72 21.53 -2.90
CA LEU A 7 3.98 20.16 -3.33
C LEU A 7 3.92 19.13 -2.18
N GLY A 8 4.41 19.50 -0.99
CA GLY A 8 4.33 18.66 0.21
C GLY A 8 2.89 18.55 0.74
N TRP A 9 2.08 19.60 0.57
CA TRP A 9 0.64 19.56 0.83
C TRP A 9 -0.08 18.63 -0.15
N ALA A 10 0.22 18.72 -1.44
CA ALA A 10 -0.33 17.82 -2.45
C ALA A 10 0.04 16.35 -2.17
N HIS A 11 1.29 16.08 -1.77
CA HIS A 11 1.74 14.74 -1.37
C HIS A 11 0.92 14.21 -0.18
N THR A 12 0.84 15.00 0.89
CA THR A 12 0.23 14.56 2.15
C THR A 12 -1.28 14.40 2.02
N LEU A 13 -2.00 15.46 1.58
CA LEU A 13 -3.46 15.42 1.44
C LEU A 13 -3.92 14.47 0.32
N GLY A 14 -3.12 14.37 -0.76
CA GLY A 14 -3.45 13.50 -1.87
C GLY A 14 -3.31 12.01 -1.53
N SER A 15 -2.31 11.65 -0.73
CA SER A 15 -2.05 10.26 -0.32
C SER A 15 -2.82 9.81 0.92
N LEU A 16 -3.18 10.73 1.82
CA LEU A 16 -3.86 10.44 3.08
C LEU A 16 -5.10 9.53 2.94
N PRO A 17 -6.00 9.73 1.94
CA PRO A 17 -7.20 8.92 1.81
C PRO A 17 -6.92 7.45 1.47
N ALA A 18 -5.72 7.11 0.96
CA ALA A 18 -5.39 5.73 0.59
C ALA A 18 -5.44 4.78 1.80
N ILE A 19 -5.02 5.24 2.98
CA ILE A 19 -4.95 4.42 4.20
C ILE A 19 -6.34 3.98 4.69
N PRO A 20 -7.29 4.90 5.03
CA PRO A 20 -8.60 4.50 5.53
C PRO A 20 -9.39 3.71 4.50
N VAL A 21 -9.24 4.02 3.22
CA VAL A 21 -9.95 3.32 2.13
C VAL A 21 -9.38 1.91 1.91
N ALA A 22 -8.06 1.73 2.02
CA ALA A 22 -7.43 0.40 2.02
C ALA A 22 -7.89 -0.43 3.22
N PHE A 23 -7.86 0.14 4.42
CA PHE A 23 -8.33 -0.54 5.63
C PHE A 23 -9.79 -0.99 5.51
N TYR A 24 -10.67 -0.10 5.04
CA TYR A 24 -12.06 -0.41 4.75
C TYR A 24 -12.21 -1.58 3.77
N MET A 25 -11.43 -1.60 2.68
CA MET A 25 -11.49 -2.70 1.71
C MET A 25 -10.99 -4.02 2.27
N PHE A 26 -9.90 -4.02 3.05
CA PHE A 26 -9.44 -5.23 3.73
C PHE A 26 -10.45 -5.74 4.75
N ALA A 27 -11.04 -4.86 5.56
CA ALA A 27 -12.03 -5.25 6.57
C ALA A 27 -13.33 -5.78 5.93
N ARG A 28 -13.84 -5.13 4.88
CA ARG A 28 -15.12 -5.50 4.26
C ARG A 28 -15.02 -6.61 3.22
N HIS A 29 -13.94 -6.64 2.43
CA HIS A 29 -13.81 -7.53 1.27
C HIS A 29 -12.63 -8.50 1.38
N GLY A 30 -11.79 -8.37 2.41
CA GLY A 30 -10.59 -9.18 2.58
C GLY A 30 -9.46 -8.85 1.59
N ARG A 31 -9.67 -7.90 0.66
CA ARG A 31 -8.70 -7.48 -0.37
C ARG A 31 -9.03 -6.09 -0.91
N ILE A 32 -8.05 -5.47 -1.58
CA ILE A 32 -8.29 -4.28 -2.40
C ILE A 32 -9.14 -4.67 -3.62
N VAL A 33 -10.18 -3.88 -3.93
CA VAL A 33 -11.11 -4.15 -5.03
C VAL A 33 -11.02 -3.04 -6.07
N PRO A 34 -10.23 -3.21 -7.15
CA PRO A 34 -9.96 -2.18 -8.17
C PRO A 34 -11.19 -1.53 -8.78
N ARG A 35 -12.22 -2.35 -9.06
CA ARG A 35 -13.44 -1.95 -9.79
C ARG A 35 -14.53 -1.36 -8.90
N SER A 36 -14.18 -0.96 -7.68
CA SER A 36 -15.10 -0.32 -6.75
C SER A 36 -14.81 1.17 -6.63
N LYS A 37 -15.78 1.97 -6.14
CA LYS A 37 -15.55 3.40 -5.84
C LYS A 37 -14.37 3.60 -4.88
N ALA A 38 -14.27 2.76 -3.86
CA ALA A 38 -13.14 2.74 -2.92
C ALA A 38 -11.82 2.40 -3.63
N GLY A 39 -11.84 1.44 -4.57
CA GLY A 39 -10.69 1.11 -5.40
C GLY A 39 -10.21 2.26 -6.27
N ALA A 40 -11.12 3.06 -6.83
CA ALA A 40 -10.76 4.24 -7.61
C ALA A 40 -10.10 5.31 -6.72
N VAL A 41 -10.66 5.58 -5.54
CA VAL A 41 -10.06 6.51 -4.57
C VAL A 41 -8.68 6.03 -4.13
N TYR A 42 -8.52 4.75 -3.82
CA TYR A 42 -7.23 4.15 -3.47
C TYR A 42 -6.20 4.36 -4.60
N LEU A 43 -6.56 4.07 -5.85
CA LEU A 43 -5.67 4.25 -6.99
C LEU A 43 -5.19 5.70 -7.14
N VAL A 44 -6.14 6.65 -7.16
CA VAL A 44 -5.82 8.07 -7.35
C VAL A 44 -4.93 8.57 -6.22
N SER A 45 -5.28 8.27 -4.97
CA SER A 45 -4.47 8.68 -3.82
C SER A 45 -3.07 8.07 -3.82
N MET A 46 -2.96 6.78 -4.17
CA MET A 46 -1.68 6.10 -4.27
C MET A 46 -0.81 6.65 -5.41
N LEU A 47 -1.40 6.98 -6.57
CA LEU A 47 -0.68 7.58 -7.69
C LEU A 47 -0.19 8.99 -7.36
N ILE A 48 -1.01 9.82 -6.71
CA ILE A 48 -0.59 11.14 -6.24
C ILE A 48 0.57 10.99 -5.25
N GLY A 49 0.43 10.14 -4.24
CA GLY A 49 1.47 9.88 -3.25
C GLY A 49 2.78 9.40 -3.88
N ALA A 50 2.73 8.33 -4.67
CA ALA A 50 3.91 7.71 -5.26
C ALA A 50 4.59 8.62 -6.30
N SER A 51 3.85 9.42 -7.06
CA SER A 51 4.43 10.35 -8.04
C SER A 51 5.06 11.58 -7.38
N THR A 52 4.45 12.09 -6.32
CA THR A 52 4.98 13.26 -5.60
C THR A 52 6.21 12.93 -4.76
N VAL A 53 6.43 11.65 -4.38
CA VAL A 53 7.67 11.20 -3.71
C VAL A 53 8.92 11.56 -4.51
N PHE A 54 8.89 11.50 -5.85
CA PHE A 54 10.04 11.85 -6.69
C PHE A 54 10.47 13.31 -6.57
N LEU A 55 9.56 14.17 -6.14
CA LEU A 55 9.80 15.62 -6.05
C LEU A 55 10.01 16.08 -4.59
N VAL A 56 9.43 15.37 -3.62
CA VAL A 56 9.45 15.75 -2.20
C VAL A 56 10.51 14.98 -1.40
N ALA A 57 10.77 13.72 -1.76
CA ALA A 57 11.71 12.89 -1.00
C ALA A 57 13.16 13.20 -1.37
N HIS A 58 14.02 13.13 -0.36
CA HIS A 58 15.46 13.40 -0.48
C HIS A 58 16.31 12.12 -0.36
N GLN A 59 15.66 10.96 -0.16
CA GLN A 59 16.32 9.68 0.06
C GLN A 59 16.14 8.77 -1.16
N PRO A 60 17.21 8.14 -1.70
CA PRO A 60 17.12 7.27 -2.89
C PRO A 60 16.13 6.12 -2.73
N VAL A 61 16.04 5.56 -1.51
CA VAL A 61 15.10 4.48 -1.18
C VAL A 61 13.65 4.89 -1.43
N SER A 62 13.29 6.15 -1.20
CA SER A 62 11.94 6.64 -1.43
C SER A 62 11.57 6.61 -2.92
N TYR A 63 12.51 6.93 -3.82
CA TYR A 63 12.27 6.84 -5.27
C TYR A 63 12.02 5.41 -5.71
N VAL A 64 12.77 4.45 -5.15
CA VAL A 64 12.55 3.01 -5.41
C VAL A 64 11.17 2.58 -4.93
N ILE A 65 10.79 2.95 -3.70
CA ILE A 65 9.45 2.63 -3.16
C ILE A 65 8.35 3.25 -4.03
N GLY A 66 8.50 4.51 -4.45
CA GLY A 66 7.54 5.19 -5.33
C GLY A 66 7.41 4.48 -6.68
N ALA A 67 8.53 4.18 -7.34
CA ALA A 67 8.54 3.50 -8.64
C ALA A 67 7.93 2.10 -8.58
N VAL A 68 8.32 1.29 -7.59
CA VAL A 68 7.77 -0.05 -7.38
C VAL A 68 6.29 0.03 -7.06
N THR A 69 5.85 0.99 -6.25
CA THR A 69 4.43 1.19 -5.95
C THR A 69 3.63 1.48 -7.22
N ILE A 70 4.11 2.38 -8.08
CA ILE A 70 3.46 2.69 -9.36
C ILE A 70 3.36 1.45 -10.24
N LEU A 71 4.46 0.68 -10.36
CA LEU A 71 4.47 -0.56 -11.14
C LEU A 71 3.44 -1.58 -10.62
N LEU A 72 3.35 -1.76 -9.30
CA LEU A 72 2.38 -2.65 -8.67
C LEU A 72 0.94 -2.19 -8.91
N LEU A 73 0.66 -0.89 -8.87
CA LEU A 73 -0.68 -0.37 -9.18
C LEU A 73 -1.06 -0.63 -10.63
N PHE A 74 -0.17 -0.34 -11.59
CA PHE A 74 -0.44 -0.61 -12.99
C PHE A 74 -0.63 -2.10 -13.27
N ALA A 75 0.20 -2.96 -12.68
CA ALA A 75 0.04 -4.40 -12.77
C ALA A 75 -1.30 -4.86 -12.16
N GLY A 76 -1.60 -4.44 -10.92
CA GLY A 76 -2.80 -4.86 -10.20
C GLY A 76 -4.10 -4.39 -10.85
N TYR A 77 -4.18 -3.14 -11.32
CA TYR A 77 -5.37 -2.61 -11.98
C TYR A 77 -5.48 -3.01 -13.45
N GLY A 78 -4.35 -3.22 -14.14
CA GLY A 78 -4.30 -3.51 -15.57
C GLY A 78 -4.35 -5.00 -15.93
N VAL A 79 -3.97 -5.91 -15.04
CA VAL A 79 -3.76 -7.32 -15.38
C VAL A 79 -4.99 -7.99 -15.99
N LYS A 80 -6.20 -7.70 -15.50
CA LYS A 80 -7.43 -8.28 -16.05
C LYS A 80 -7.81 -7.73 -17.42
N GLY A 81 -7.29 -6.57 -17.81
CA GLY A 81 -7.41 -6.05 -19.17
C GLY A 81 -6.46 -6.72 -20.16
N ILE A 82 -5.27 -7.14 -19.69
CA ILE A 82 -4.21 -7.75 -20.51
C ILE A 82 -4.41 -9.27 -20.65
N LEU A 83 -4.62 -9.96 -19.53
CA LEU A 83 -4.72 -11.43 -19.47
C LEU A 83 -6.17 -11.94 -19.49
N GLY A 84 -7.15 -11.03 -19.53
CA GLY A 84 -8.56 -11.36 -19.36
C GLY A 84 -8.95 -11.70 -17.92
N VAL A 85 -10.25 -11.97 -17.71
CA VAL A 85 -10.79 -12.35 -16.40
C VAL A 85 -10.54 -13.85 -16.18
N GLY A 86 -9.32 -14.18 -15.78
CA GLY A 86 -8.88 -15.55 -15.50
C GLY A 86 -8.16 -15.68 -14.16
N ARG A 87 -7.93 -16.92 -13.74
CA ARG A 87 -7.31 -17.24 -12.43
C ARG A 87 -5.97 -16.53 -12.24
N SER A 88 -5.08 -16.62 -13.22
CA SER A 88 -3.75 -15.98 -13.18
C SER A 88 -3.85 -14.47 -12.94
N ALA A 89 -4.79 -13.80 -13.61
CA ALA A 89 -5.02 -12.37 -13.44
C ALA A 89 -5.51 -12.03 -12.02
N GLU A 90 -6.32 -12.89 -11.40
CA GLU A 90 -6.77 -12.70 -10.00
C GLU A 90 -5.64 -12.89 -8.99
N TYR A 91 -4.77 -13.87 -9.17
CA TYR A 91 -3.58 -14.04 -8.33
C TYR A 91 -2.67 -12.82 -8.40
N ILE A 92 -2.38 -12.35 -9.62
CA ILE A 92 -1.53 -11.17 -9.83
C ILE A 92 -2.18 -9.92 -9.23
N GLU A 93 -3.48 -9.69 -9.45
CA GLU A 93 -4.22 -8.56 -8.86
C GLU A 93 -4.10 -8.54 -7.33
N ILE A 94 -4.34 -9.68 -6.67
CA ILE A 94 -4.28 -9.78 -5.20
C ILE A 94 -2.86 -9.51 -4.69
N VAL A 95 -1.85 -10.13 -5.30
CA VAL A 95 -0.44 -9.98 -4.88
C VAL A 95 0.00 -8.54 -5.06
N CYS A 96 -0.22 -7.94 -6.24
CA CYS A 96 0.22 -6.59 -6.54
C CYS A 96 -0.42 -5.55 -5.63
N LEU A 97 -1.73 -5.64 -5.39
CA LEU A 97 -2.45 -4.65 -4.60
C LEU A 97 -2.24 -4.81 -3.09
N SER A 98 -1.98 -6.02 -2.62
CA SER A 98 -1.59 -6.24 -1.22
C SER A 98 -0.17 -5.73 -0.97
N ALA A 99 0.75 -5.96 -1.93
CA ALA A 99 2.09 -5.40 -1.87
C ALA A 99 2.09 -3.86 -1.95
N SER A 100 1.23 -3.24 -2.78
CA SER A 100 1.12 -1.78 -2.82
C SER A 100 0.61 -1.19 -1.51
N ALA A 101 -0.35 -1.86 -0.85
CA ALA A 101 -0.82 -1.44 0.48
C ALA A 101 0.26 -1.58 1.55
N PHE A 102 1.09 -2.62 1.49
CA PHE A 102 2.25 -2.75 2.36
C PHE A 102 3.25 -1.61 2.15
N LEU A 103 3.59 -1.28 0.90
CA LEU A 103 4.51 -0.19 0.57
C LEU A 103 3.98 1.20 0.96
N LEU A 104 2.65 1.39 1.04
CA LEU A 104 2.04 2.58 1.63
C LEU A 104 2.31 2.65 3.15
N MET A 105 2.18 1.53 3.85
CA MET A 105 2.27 1.49 5.31
C MET A 105 3.70 1.64 5.84
N VAL A 106 4.71 1.11 5.15
CA VAL A 106 6.12 1.16 5.60
C VAL A 106 6.61 2.60 5.89
N PRO A 107 6.56 3.55 4.95
CA PRO A 107 6.99 4.93 5.21
C PRO A 107 6.04 5.63 6.19
N THR A 108 4.74 5.34 6.12
CA THR A 108 3.73 5.95 7.01
C THR A 108 4.00 5.63 8.48
N VAL A 109 4.19 4.36 8.82
CA VAL A 109 4.48 3.93 10.20
C VAL A 109 5.84 4.43 10.63
N SER A 110 6.84 4.40 9.74
CA SER A 110 8.17 4.94 10.03
C SER A 110 8.13 6.43 10.34
N GLU A 111 7.24 7.19 9.68
CA GLU A 111 7.07 8.61 9.93
C GLU A 111 6.35 8.91 11.24
N ILE A 112 5.27 8.18 11.52
CA ILE A 112 4.53 8.33 12.77
C ILE A 112 5.45 8.04 13.97
N LEU A 113 6.21 6.94 13.95
CA LEU A 113 7.10 6.58 15.06
C LEU A 113 8.25 7.57 15.31
N ARG A 114 8.69 8.27 14.26
CA ARG A 114 9.81 9.24 14.35
C ARG A 114 9.37 10.66 14.63
N ARG A 115 8.08 10.98 14.48
CA ARG A 115 7.55 12.34 14.68
C ARG A 115 6.58 12.45 15.85
N PHE A 116 5.86 11.38 16.18
CA PHE A 116 4.91 11.37 17.27
C PHE A 116 5.42 10.58 18.48
N PRO A 117 5.13 11.03 19.72
CA PRO A 117 4.59 12.35 20.11
C PRO A 117 5.57 13.52 19.90
N ASP A 118 5.04 14.70 19.54
CA ASP A 118 5.85 15.91 19.31
C ASP A 118 6.73 16.24 20.53
N GLY A 119 8.03 16.45 20.31
CA GLY A 119 9.03 16.72 21.36
C GLY A 119 9.66 15.47 22.00
N HIS A 120 9.02 14.30 21.89
CA HIS A 120 9.51 13.01 22.40
C HIS A 120 9.28 11.88 21.38
N PRO A 121 10.01 11.86 20.25
CA PRO A 121 9.83 10.83 19.24
C PRO A 121 10.10 9.44 19.81
N LEU A 122 9.21 8.48 19.53
CA LEU A 122 9.33 7.09 19.99
C LEU A 122 10.56 6.39 19.40
N VAL A 123 11.01 6.85 18.24
CA VAL A 123 12.18 6.35 17.53
C VAL A 123 13.06 7.51 17.10
N THR A 124 14.29 7.54 17.60
CA THR A 124 15.33 8.49 17.17
C THR A 124 16.33 7.88 16.19
N ASP A 125 16.42 6.55 16.10
CA ASP A 125 17.35 5.82 15.24
C ASP A 125 16.61 4.83 14.30
N LEU A 126 17.04 4.80 13.02
CA LEU A 126 16.54 3.89 11.99
C LEU A 126 16.73 2.40 12.31
N LYS A 127 17.64 2.05 13.22
CA LYS A 127 17.92 0.69 13.69
C LYS A 127 17.28 0.38 15.04
N SER A 128 16.42 1.26 15.55
CA SER A 128 15.72 0.99 16.81
C SER A 128 14.92 -0.32 16.72
N PRO A 129 14.92 -1.15 17.78
CA PRO A 129 14.20 -2.41 17.80
C PRO A 129 12.68 -2.20 17.60
N LEU A 130 12.16 -1.05 18.02
CA LEU A 130 10.75 -0.68 17.83
C LEU A 130 10.41 -0.47 16.35
N LEU A 131 11.23 0.27 15.60
CA LEU A 131 10.99 0.50 14.17
C LEU A 131 11.09 -0.79 13.37
N LEU A 132 12.13 -1.58 13.64
CA LEU A 132 12.33 -2.89 13.00
C LEU A 132 11.18 -3.85 13.35
N GLY A 133 10.73 -3.86 14.61
CA GLY A 133 9.58 -4.65 15.05
C GLY A 133 8.27 -4.24 14.37
N ALA A 134 8.04 -2.93 14.18
CA ALA A 134 6.87 -2.42 13.48
C ALA A 134 6.88 -2.80 11.99
N GLN A 135 8.02 -2.62 11.31
CA GLN A 135 8.18 -3.02 9.91
C GLN A 135 8.07 -4.54 9.74
N GLY A 136 8.66 -5.32 10.64
CA GLY A 136 8.52 -6.77 10.69
C GLY A 136 7.07 -7.20 10.89
N SER A 137 6.33 -6.51 11.75
CA SER A 137 4.90 -6.78 11.97
C SER A 137 4.07 -6.50 10.71
N LEU A 138 4.34 -5.41 10.00
CA LEU A 138 3.71 -5.13 8.70
C LEU A 138 4.02 -6.24 7.67
N ALA A 139 5.25 -6.74 7.65
CA ALA A 139 5.64 -7.82 6.76
C ALA A 139 4.92 -9.13 7.10
N VAL A 140 4.78 -9.46 8.39
CA VAL A 140 4.00 -10.61 8.86
C VAL A 140 2.53 -10.48 8.46
N ILE A 141 1.93 -9.29 8.64
CA ILE A 141 0.55 -9.02 8.22
C ILE A 141 0.40 -9.23 6.70
N LEU A 142 1.34 -8.73 5.89
CA LEU A 142 1.34 -8.96 4.45
C LEU A 142 1.40 -10.45 4.12
N VAL A 143 2.34 -11.20 4.69
CA VAL A 143 2.53 -12.62 4.37
C VAL A 143 1.32 -13.46 4.79
N VAL A 144 0.83 -13.26 6.01
CA VAL A 144 -0.32 -14.01 6.54
C VAL A 144 -1.59 -13.64 5.78
N GLY A 145 -1.84 -12.33 5.60
CA GLY A 145 -3.00 -11.82 4.87
C GLY A 145 -3.02 -12.28 3.41
N LEU A 146 -1.89 -12.16 2.72
CA LEU A 146 -1.76 -12.62 1.33
C LEU A 146 -1.96 -14.12 1.22
N THR A 147 -1.34 -14.91 2.09
CA THR A 147 -1.53 -16.37 2.12
C THR A 147 -3.00 -16.72 2.32
N ALA A 148 -3.70 -16.06 3.25
CA ALA A 148 -5.13 -16.26 3.46
C ALA A 148 -5.97 -15.92 2.23
N GLN A 149 -5.69 -14.78 1.57
CA GLN A 149 -6.37 -14.38 0.33
C GLN A 149 -6.16 -15.40 -0.80
N LEU A 150 -4.94 -15.88 -0.98
CA LEU A 150 -4.60 -16.86 -2.02
C LEU A 150 -5.23 -18.23 -1.75
N LEU A 151 -5.22 -18.69 -0.49
CA LEU A 151 -5.88 -19.93 -0.10
C LEU A 151 -7.40 -19.84 -0.28
N HIS A 152 -8.00 -18.71 0.05
CA HIS A 152 -9.43 -18.48 -0.16
C HIS A 152 -9.78 -18.54 -1.65
N LEU A 153 -9.00 -17.90 -2.51
CA LEU A 153 -9.18 -17.98 -3.96
C LEU A 153 -9.02 -19.43 -4.49
N ALA A 154 -8.01 -20.15 -4.02
CA ALA A 154 -7.77 -21.54 -4.40
C ALA A 154 -8.91 -22.48 -3.99
N LYS A 155 -9.60 -22.20 -2.87
CA LYS A 155 -10.78 -22.95 -2.42
C LYS A 155 -12.00 -22.67 -3.31
N GLN A 156 -12.26 -21.41 -3.64
CA GLN A 156 -13.37 -21.02 -4.52
C GLN A 156 -13.27 -21.67 -5.90
N CYS A 157 -12.07 -21.68 -6.49
CA CYS A 157 -11.85 -22.36 -7.77
C CYS A 157 -12.09 -23.87 -7.71
N ARG A 158 -11.78 -24.52 -6.58
CA ARG A 158 -12.03 -25.96 -6.40
C ARG A 158 -13.51 -26.29 -6.25
N SER A 159 -14.29 -25.39 -5.64
CA SER A 159 -15.75 -25.58 -5.51
C SER A 159 -16.49 -25.35 -6.83
N ALA A 160 -15.97 -24.51 -7.72
CA ALA A 160 -16.58 -24.22 -9.03
C ALA A 160 -16.26 -25.28 -10.11
N ALA A 161 -15.32 -26.18 -9.84
CA ALA A 161 -14.93 -27.28 -10.73
C ALA A 161 -15.58 -28.63 -10.37
N LYS A 162 -16.38 -28.67 -9.29
CA LYS A 162 -17.25 -29.78 -8.92
C LYS A 162 -18.67 -29.48 -9.38
#